data_AF-A0A7S1UI58-F1
#
_entry.id   AF-A0A7S1UI58-F1
#
_cell.length_a   1.000
_cell.length_b   1.000
_cell.length_c   1.000
_cell.angle_alpha   90.00
_cell.angle_beta   90.00
_cell.angle_gamma   90.00
#
_symmetry.space_group_name_H-M   'P 1'
#
loop_
_entity.id
_entity.type
_entity.pdbx_description
1 polymer ?
#
loop_
_entity_poly.entity_id
_entity_poly.type
_entity_poly.pdbx_seq_one_letter_code
_entity_poly.pdbx_strand_id
1 'polypeptide(L)'
;MRVGASRTLTLSLSANLSLSLSLNLGWPKLKAKMMEQADDKRRRLITALRTAVDKVLADVAANRDRPVEIEEDGTGRGSRAKALCTVVEQTLCHKLARESFNGVLPIWALLERIERDTDPPDQALRNSVAAVDCVPGLASPAAKLRAWVRQVLNAGVAAQCLAAVLAPAHGKLRAVFYRPGAFLLDAKAVAALGATLHDLDANVTFSLAIETDLAELNTPPFWPLIKERPQPRPSPAQQQQQQQQQQQQQ
;
A
#
# COMPACT_ATOMS: atom_id res chain seq x y z
N MET A 1 16.41 28.74 -78.98
CA MET A 1 16.10 28.03 -77.73
C MET A 1 16.74 28.81 -76.59
N ARG A 2 15.93 29.33 -75.65
CA ARG A 2 16.39 30.27 -74.60
C ARG A 2 16.94 29.52 -73.40
N VAL A 3 18.11 29.98 -72.93
CA VAL A 3 18.77 29.60 -71.69
C VAL A 3 18.00 30.23 -70.51
N GLY A 4 17.59 29.41 -69.55
CA GLY A 4 16.86 29.82 -68.34
C GLY A 4 17.76 29.72 -67.11
N ALA A 5 17.79 30.82 -66.34
CA ALA A 5 18.76 31.11 -65.29
C ALA A 5 18.55 30.36 -63.97
N SER A 6 19.68 30.17 -63.28
CA SER A 6 19.86 29.73 -61.89
C SER A 6 19.01 30.49 -60.88
N ARG A 7 18.46 29.75 -59.90
CA ARG A 7 18.22 30.26 -58.55
C ARG A 7 18.61 29.19 -57.52
N THR A 8 19.78 29.40 -56.93
CA THR A 8 20.28 28.68 -55.76
C THR A 8 19.59 29.28 -54.53
N LEU A 9 18.81 28.46 -53.81
CA LEU A 9 18.24 28.83 -52.51
C LEU A 9 19.24 28.45 -51.42
N THR A 10 19.99 29.42 -50.91
CA THR A 10 20.75 29.31 -49.67
C THR A 10 19.79 29.44 -48.50
N LEU A 11 19.40 28.31 -47.90
CA LEU A 11 18.70 28.28 -46.62
C LEU A 11 19.72 28.37 -45.47
N SER A 12 19.64 29.47 -44.73
CA SER A 12 20.41 29.77 -43.53
C SER A 12 20.08 28.76 -42.41
N LEU A 13 20.99 27.80 -42.17
CA LEU A 13 21.02 27.04 -40.92
C LEU A 13 21.73 27.87 -39.84
N SER A 14 20.97 28.64 -39.08
CA SER A 14 21.42 29.13 -37.79
C SER A 14 20.23 29.36 -36.87
N ALA A 15 20.43 28.98 -35.61
CA ALA A 15 19.54 29.20 -34.47
C ALA A 15 18.25 28.36 -34.39
N ASN A 16 18.37 27.08 -34.01
CA ASN A 16 17.33 26.41 -33.20
C ASN A 16 17.90 25.20 -32.42
N LEU A 17 19.00 25.42 -31.70
CA LEU A 17 19.62 24.42 -30.81
C LEU A 17 19.70 24.90 -29.34
N SER A 18 18.80 25.79 -28.90
CA SER A 18 18.86 26.37 -27.56
C SER A 18 17.52 26.44 -26.83
N LEU A 19 16.69 25.40 -26.95
CA LEU A 19 15.44 25.28 -26.17
C LEU A 19 15.24 23.90 -25.50
N SER A 20 16.23 22.99 -25.55
CA SER A 20 16.09 21.65 -24.95
C SER A 20 16.77 21.46 -23.57
N LEU A 21 17.36 22.49 -22.98
CA LEU A 21 18.21 22.34 -21.78
C LEU A 21 17.61 22.86 -20.46
N SER A 22 16.44 23.51 -20.47
CA SER A 22 15.90 24.18 -19.26
C SER A 22 14.87 23.39 -18.45
N LEU A 23 14.40 22.23 -18.94
CA LEU A 23 13.40 21.40 -18.23
C LEU A 23 14.01 20.27 -17.37
N ASN A 24 15.34 20.09 -17.38
CA ASN A 24 15.97 18.87 -16.84
C ASN A 24 16.55 18.98 -15.42
N LEU A 25 16.59 20.16 -14.80
CA LEU A 25 17.25 20.36 -13.49
C LEU A 25 16.31 20.21 -12.27
N GLY A 26 14.99 20.26 -12.47
CA GLY A 26 14.00 20.11 -11.39
C GLY A 26 13.54 18.67 -11.17
N TRP A 27 13.47 17.87 -12.24
CA TRP A 27 12.93 16.51 -12.22
C TRP A 27 13.72 15.52 -11.37
N PRO A 28 15.07 15.51 -11.41
CA PRO A 28 15.85 14.61 -10.55
C PRO A 28 15.67 14.93 -9.07
N LYS A 29 15.64 16.22 -8.69
CA LYS A 29 15.42 16.66 -7.29
C LYS A 29 14.00 16.35 -6.81
N LEU A 30 12.99 16.55 -7.67
CA LEU A 30 11.60 16.22 -7.35
C LEU A 30 11.42 14.70 -7.19
N LYS A 31 12.00 13.91 -8.11
CA LYS A 31 11.98 12.45 -8.05
C LYS A 31 12.69 11.91 -6.81
N ALA A 32 13.84 12.48 -6.45
CA ALA A 32 14.55 12.13 -5.22
C ALA A 32 13.71 12.43 -3.97
N LYS A 33 13.09 13.61 -3.89
CA LYS A 33 12.21 13.99 -2.79
C LYS A 33 10.96 13.11 -2.69
N MET A 34 10.38 12.72 -3.82
CA MET A 34 9.24 11.78 -3.88
C MET A 34 9.64 10.36 -3.47
N MET A 35 10.83 9.90 -3.85
CA MET A 35 11.37 8.59 -3.40
C MET A 35 11.66 8.61 -1.90
N GLU A 36 12.26 9.68 -1.39
CA GLU A 36 12.55 9.84 0.04
C GLU A 36 11.27 9.86 0.89
N GLN A 37 10.22 10.57 0.44
CA GLN A 37 8.92 10.58 1.11
C GLN A 37 8.23 9.20 1.08
N ALA A 38 8.36 8.46 -0.03
CA ALA A 38 7.85 7.10 -0.14
C ALA A 38 8.57 6.13 0.81
N ASP A 39 9.89 6.25 0.91
CA ASP A 39 10.70 5.44 1.81
C ASP A 39 10.39 5.77 3.28
N ASP A 40 10.10 7.03 3.60
CA ASP A 40 9.68 7.46 4.94
C ASP A 40 8.32 6.86 5.34
N LYS A 41 7.34 6.89 4.43
CA LYS A 41 6.02 6.28 4.70
C LYS A 41 6.12 4.77 4.91
N ARG A 42 6.91 4.07 4.11
CA ARG A 42 7.16 2.63 4.28
C ARG A 42 7.85 2.34 5.61
N ARG A 43 8.88 3.11 5.99
CA ARG A 43 9.53 2.96 7.31
C ARG A 43 8.55 3.14 8.45
N ARG A 44 7.67 4.15 8.38
CA ARG A 44 6.61 4.37 9.39
C ARG A 44 5.64 3.20 9.48
N LEU A 45 5.25 2.60 8.36
CA LEU A 45 4.40 1.41 8.35
C LEU A 45 5.09 0.22 9.03
N ILE A 46 6.37 -0.02 8.74
CA ILE A 46 7.15 -1.07 9.41
C ILE A 46 7.19 -0.83 10.93
N THR A 47 7.47 0.40 11.37
CA THR A 47 7.49 0.75 12.79
C THR A 47 6.13 0.58 13.44
N ALA A 48 5.06 1.07 12.80
CA ALA A 48 3.69 0.94 13.31
C ALA A 48 3.28 -0.53 13.44
N LEU A 49 3.66 -1.36 12.46
CA LEU A 49 3.37 -2.80 12.47
C LEU A 49 4.06 -3.49 13.63
N ARG A 50 5.37 -3.26 13.80
CA ARG A 50 6.13 -3.81 14.94
C ARG A 50 5.53 -3.38 16.27
N THR A 51 5.25 -2.08 16.43
CA THR A 51 4.62 -1.56 17.64
C THR A 51 3.25 -2.17 17.91
N ALA A 52 2.43 -2.41 16.87
CA ALA A 52 1.12 -3.05 17.04
C ALA A 52 1.27 -4.50 17.50
N VAL A 53 2.20 -5.25 16.92
CA VAL A 53 2.47 -6.64 17.30
C VAL A 53 3.11 -6.76 18.67
N ASP A 54 4.12 -5.94 18.99
CA ASP A 54 4.75 -5.93 20.31
C ASP A 54 3.71 -5.69 21.42
N LYS A 55 2.73 -4.82 21.17
CA LYS A 55 1.62 -4.58 22.11
C LYS A 55 0.70 -5.80 22.27
N VAL A 56 0.42 -6.52 21.19
CA VAL A 56 -0.39 -7.74 21.22
C VAL A 56 0.37 -8.88 21.91
N LEU A 57 1.65 -9.07 21.58
CA LEU A 57 2.50 -10.10 22.20
C LEU A 57 2.82 -9.79 23.67
N ALA A 58 2.88 -8.52 24.08
CA ALA A 58 2.99 -8.17 25.49
C ALA A 58 1.79 -8.67 26.31
N ASP A 59 0.60 -8.72 25.72
CA ASP A 59 -0.59 -9.28 26.38
C ASP A 59 -0.49 -10.81 26.53
N VAL A 60 0.19 -11.49 25.60
CA VAL A 60 0.54 -12.91 25.70
C VAL A 60 1.56 -13.15 26.80
N ALA A 61 2.64 -12.37 26.83
CA ALA A 61 3.71 -12.51 27.82
C ALA A 61 3.22 -12.27 29.26
N ALA A 62 2.18 -11.46 29.44
CA ALA A 62 1.52 -11.23 30.72
C ALA A 62 0.66 -12.42 31.20
N ASN A 63 0.27 -13.32 30.29
CA ASN A 63 -0.60 -14.47 30.56
C ASN A 63 0.13 -15.79 30.22
N ARG A 64 1.17 -16.12 30.98
CA ARG A 64 2.11 -17.23 30.67
C ARG A 64 1.51 -18.63 30.63
N ASP A 65 0.31 -18.84 31.20
CA ASP A 65 -0.22 -20.19 31.44
C ASP A 65 -1.34 -20.60 30.47
N ARG A 66 -1.79 -19.73 29.56
CA ARG A 66 -2.82 -20.06 28.56
C ARG A 66 -2.62 -19.32 27.24
N PRO A 67 -2.97 -19.92 26.09
CA PRO A 67 -3.09 -19.16 24.84
C PRO A 67 -4.03 -17.98 25.07
N VAL A 68 -3.56 -16.78 24.69
CA VAL A 68 -4.37 -15.57 24.87
C VAL A 68 -5.37 -15.50 23.74
N GLU A 69 -6.63 -15.68 24.12
CA GLU A 69 -7.76 -15.33 23.28
C GLU A 69 -7.95 -13.81 23.34
N ILE A 70 -7.83 -13.17 22.18
CA ILE A 70 -8.15 -11.75 22.03
C ILE A 70 -9.53 -11.64 21.42
N GLU A 71 -10.50 -11.38 22.27
CA GLU A 71 -11.85 -11.02 21.87
C GLU A 71 -11.94 -9.53 21.54
N GLU A 72 -12.91 -9.20 20.69
CA GLU A 72 -13.27 -7.82 20.39
C GLU A 72 -14.16 -7.23 21.50
N ASP A 73 -13.69 -7.30 22.73
CA ASP A 73 -14.29 -6.60 23.86
C ASP A 73 -13.76 -5.16 23.89
N GLY A 74 -14.52 -4.20 24.41
CA GLY A 74 -14.10 -2.79 24.51
C GLY A 74 -12.88 -2.55 25.42
N THR A 75 -12.10 -3.57 25.73
CA THR A 75 -10.93 -3.54 26.59
C THR A 75 -9.66 -3.11 25.84
N GLY A 76 -8.56 -2.99 26.59
CA GLY A 76 -7.25 -2.72 26.04
C GLY A 76 -6.78 -3.76 25.01
N ARG A 77 -7.26 -5.01 25.07
CA ARG A 77 -6.85 -6.08 24.14
C ARG A 77 -7.57 -5.97 22.79
N GLY A 78 -8.90 -5.85 22.80
CA GLY A 78 -9.69 -5.64 21.58
C GLY A 78 -9.24 -4.39 20.80
N SER A 79 -8.97 -3.28 21.49
CA SER A 79 -8.46 -2.05 20.84
C SER A 79 -7.08 -2.23 20.18
N ARG A 80 -6.19 -3.06 20.74
CA ARG A 80 -4.89 -3.39 20.13
C ARG A 80 -5.03 -4.29 18.92
N ALA A 81 -5.93 -5.28 18.95
CA ALA A 81 -6.22 -6.10 17.77
C ALA A 81 -6.82 -5.28 16.63
N LYS A 82 -7.73 -4.33 16.93
CA LYS A 82 -8.22 -3.35 15.94
C LYS A 82 -7.10 -2.51 15.34
N ALA A 83 -6.17 -2.03 16.17
CA ALA A 83 -5.01 -1.28 15.71
C ALA A 83 -4.09 -2.13 14.82
N LEU A 84 -3.89 -3.40 15.16
CA LEU A 84 -3.14 -4.34 14.33
C LEU A 84 -3.82 -4.55 12.96
N CYS A 85 -5.12 -4.88 12.95
CA CYS A 85 -5.89 -5.04 11.70
C CYS A 85 -5.76 -3.81 10.80
N THR A 86 -5.90 -2.63 11.42
CA THR A 86 -5.77 -1.33 10.74
C THR A 86 -4.38 -1.13 10.11
N VAL A 87 -3.32 -1.51 10.81
CA VAL A 87 -1.94 -1.37 10.30
C VAL A 87 -1.65 -2.39 9.20
N VAL A 88 -2.15 -3.62 9.33
CA VAL A 88 -2.05 -4.65 8.29
C VAL A 88 -2.79 -4.19 7.03
N GLU A 89 -4.03 -3.71 7.15
CA GLU A 89 -4.82 -3.16 6.04
C GLU A 89 -4.08 -2.01 5.33
N GLN A 90 -3.47 -1.08 6.09
CA GLN A 90 -2.67 0.02 5.52
C GLN A 90 -1.43 -0.46 4.77
N THR A 91 -0.77 -1.48 5.33
CA THR A 91 0.45 -2.05 4.75
C THR A 91 0.14 -2.72 3.43
N LEU A 92 -0.94 -3.51 3.41
CA LEU A 92 -1.50 -4.12 2.22
C LEU A 92 -1.96 -3.07 1.19
N CYS A 93 -2.48 -1.93 1.64
CA CYS A 93 -2.95 -0.87 0.74
C CYS A 93 -1.88 0.13 0.29
N HIS A 94 -0.65 0.03 0.78
CA HIS A 94 0.39 1.03 0.53
C HIS A 94 0.74 1.10 -0.97
N LYS A 95 0.42 2.26 -1.58
CA LYS A 95 0.64 2.56 -3.01
C LYS A 95 -0.08 1.59 -3.98
N LEU A 96 -1.28 1.12 -3.62
CA LEU A 96 -2.20 0.53 -4.60
C LEU A 96 -2.46 1.52 -5.74
N ALA A 97 -2.45 1.04 -6.97
CA ALA A 97 -2.66 1.82 -8.18
C ALA A 97 -4.15 2.12 -8.43
N ARG A 98 -4.86 2.68 -7.45
CA ARG A 98 -6.33 2.86 -7.47
C ARG A 98 -6.87 3.58 -8.70
N GLU A 99 -6.09 4.51 -9.25
CA GLU A 99 -6.44 5.30 -10.44
C GLU A 99 -6.48 4.43 -11.70
N SER A 100 -5.75 3.32 -11.71
CA SER A 100 -5.83 2.30 -12.77
C SER A 100 -7.09 1.43 -12.68
N PHE A 101 -7.87 1.58 -11.61
CA PHE A 101 -9.08 0.80 -11.31
C PHE A 101 -10.28 1.70 -10.98
N ASN A 102 -10.39 2.87 -11.61
CA ASN A 102 -11.51 3.80 -11.43
C ASN A 102 -11.79 4.19 -9.96
N GLY A 103 -10.74 4.23 -9.12
CA GLY A 103 -10.86 4.56 -7.69
C GLY A 103 -11.26 3.40 -6.77
N VAL A 104 -11.64 2.26 -7.34
CA VAL A 104 -11.95 1.02 -6.61
C VAL A 104 -10.69 0.46 -5.97
N LEU A 105 -10.80 -0.12 -4.76
CA LEU A 105 -9.68 -0.76 -4.08
C LEU A 105 -9.39 -2.11 -4.73
N PRO A 106 -8.29 -2.29 -5.46
CA PRO A 106 -8.15 -3.45 -6.35
C PRO A 106 -7.53 -4.66 -5.63
N ILE A 107 -7.18 -4.52 -4.35
CA ILE A 107 -6.53 -5.59 -3.60
C ILE A 107 -7.40 -6.83 -3.39
N TRP A 108 -8.71 -6.67 -3.24
CA TRP A 108 -9.60 -7.82 -3.16
C TRP A 108 -9.57 -8.62 -4.47
N ALA A 109 -9.62 -7.92 -5.61
CA ALA A 109 -9.48 -8.56 -6.92
C ALA A 109 -8.10 -9.20 -7.13
N LEU A 110 -7.04 -8.68 -6.51
CA LEU A 110 -5.73 -9.35 -6.48
C LEU A 110 -5.80 -10.67 -5.73
N LEU A 111 -6.42 -10.70 -4.54
CA LEU A 111 -6.58 -11.92 -3.74
C LEU A 111 -7.38 -12.99 -4.50
N GLU A 112 -8.54 -12.62 -5.05
CA GLU A 112 -9.37 -13.52 -5.88
C GLU A 112 -8.62 -14.03 -7.11
N ARG A 113 -7.70 -13.24 -7.66
CA ARG A 113 -6.92 -13.66 -8.83
C ARG A 113 -5.78 -14.59 -8.45
N ILE A 114 -5.06 -14.30 -7.38
CA ILE A 114 -4.01 -15.18 -6.87
C ILE A 114 -4.60 -16.53 -6.47
N GLU A 115 -5.73 -16.54 -5.75
CA GLU A 115 -6.41 -17.76 -5.35
C GLU A 115 -6.77 -18.68 -6.54
N ARG A 116 -7.23 -18.09 -7.64
CA ARG A 116 -7.58 -18.83 -8.87
C ARG A 116 -6.38 -19.25 -9.71
N ASP A 117 -5.36 -18.40 -9.80
CA ASP A 117 -4.22 -18.57 -10.71
C ASP A 117 -3.09 -19.43 -10.09
N THR A 118 -3.15 -19.76 -8.79
CA THR A 118 -2.13 -20.59 -8.10
C THR A 118 -2.37 -22.09 -8.32
N ASP A 119 -1.36 -22.80 -8.85
CA ASP A 119 -1.38 -24.26 -9.05
C ASP A 119 -0.09 -24.92 -8.51
N PRO A 120 -0.17 -25.85 -7.53
CA PRO A 120 -1.38 -26.22 -6.80
C PRO A 120 -1.88 -25.06 -5.92
N PRO A 121 -3.19 -24.97 -5.65
CA PRO A 121 -3.76 -23.86 -4.90
C PRO A 121 -3.23 -23.81 -3.47
N ASP A 122 -2.93 -22.61 -2.98
CA ASP A 122 -2.66 -22.41 -1.56
C ASP A 122 -3.98 -22.52 -0.78
N GLN A 123 -4.12 -23.59 0.00
CA GLN A 123 -5.38 -23.93 0.66
C GLN A 123 -5.76 -22.91 1.73
N ALA A 124 -4.80 -22.28 2.42
CA ALA A 124 -5.08 -21.27 3.43
C ALA A 124 -5.65 -20.00 2.79
N LEU A 125 -5.05 -19.55 1.68
CA LEU A 125 -5.57 -18.43 0.91
C LEU A 125 -6.95 -18.74 0.34
N ARG A 126 -7.14 -19.92 -0.27
CA ARG A 126 -8.44 -20.33 -0.81
C ARG A 126 -9.54 -20.36 0.26
N ASN A 127 -9.27 -21.00 1.39
CA ASN A 127 -10.24 -21.09 2.48
C ASN A 127 -10.58 -19.71 3.06
N SER A 128 -9.59 -18.85 3.24
CA SER A 128 -9.81 -17.51 3.80
C SER A 128 -10.57 -16.58 2.85
N VAL A 129 -10.29 -16.64 1.54
CA VAL A 129 -11.05 -15.88 0.52
C VAL A 129 -12.50 -16.38 0.46
N ALA A 130 -12.69 -17.70 0.37
CA ALA A 130 -14.03 -18.31 0.31
C ALA A 130 -14.87 -18.00 1.56
N ALA A 131 -14.26 -18.03 2.75
CA ALA A 131 -14.94 -17.69 4.00
C ALA A 131 -15.50 -16.26 3.97
N VAL A 132 -14.73 -15.30 3.46
CA VAL A 132 -15.16 -13.90 3.34
C VAL A 132 -16.23 -13.73 2.28
N ASP A 133 -16.14 -14.44 1.14
CA ASP A 133 -17.17 -14.38 0.10
C ASP A 133 -18.52 -14.96 0.55
N CYS A 134 -18.52 -15.82 1.56
CA CYS A 134 -19.75 -16.34 2.16
C CYS A 134 -20.41 -15.39 3.17
N VAL A 135 -19.76 -14.29 3.56
CA VAL A 135 -20.31 -13.35 4.54
C VAL A 135 -21.33 -12.42 3.88
N PRO A 136 -22.63 -12.53 4.21
CA PRO A 136 -23.64 -11.62 3.67
C PRO A 136 -23.44 -10.21 4.23
N GLY A 137 -23.70 -9.19 3.40
CA GLY A 137 -23.70 -7.79 3.83
C GLY A 137 -22.35 -7.06 3.76
N LEU A 138 -21.27 -7.70 3.28
CA LEU A 138 -20.04 -6.99 2.91
C LEU A 138 -20.25 -6.21 1.60
N ALA A 139 -20.40 -4.89 1.70
CA ALA A 139 -20.86 -4.04 0.61
C ALA A 139 -19.74 -3.52 -0.31
N SER A 140 -18.45 -3.74 0.02
CA SER A 140 -17.34 -3.19 -0.75
C SER A 140 -16.07 -4.05 -0.70
N PRO A 141 -15.16 -3.91 -1.69
CA PRO A 141 -13.83 -4.54 -1.65
C PRO A 141 -13.00 -4.17 -0.40
N ALA A 142 -13.20 -2.97 0.15
CA ALA A 142 -12.55 -2.57 1.40
C ALA A 142 -13.11 -3.36 2.59
N ALA A 143 -14.43 -3.54 2.65
CA ALA A 143 -15.08 -4.36 3.67
C ALA A 143 -14.61 -5.82 3.59
N LYS A 144 -14.55 -6.38 2.38
CA LYS A 144 -14.00 -7.72 2.16
C LYS A 144 -12.54 -7.84 2.58
N LEU A 145 -11.70 -6.86 2.27
CA LEU A 145 -10.31 -6.87 2.75
C LEU A 145 -10.22 -6.89 4.27
N ARG A 146 -11.01 -6.07 4.96
CA ARG A 146 -10.99 -6.03 6.44
C ARG A 146 -11.50 -7.31 7.05
N ALA A 147 -12.59 -7.85 6.51
CA ALA A 147 -13.11 -9.15 6.89
C ALA A 147 -12.04 -10.23 6.69
N TRP A 148 -11.31 -10.19 5.58
CA TRP A 148 -10.21 -11.11 5.29
C TRP A 148 -9.05 -10.98 6.27
N VAL A 149 -8.64 -9.76 6.62
CA VAL A 149 -7.61 -9.53 7.66
C VAL A 149 -8.03 -10.14 8.99
N ARG A 150 -9.28 -9.92 9.42
CA ARG A 150 -9.82 -10.56 10.64
C ARG A 150 -9.86 -12.09 10.50
N GLN A 151 -10.29 -12.60 9.35
CA GLN A 151 -10.39 -14.03 9.08
C GLN A 151 -9.04 -14.74 9.13
N VAL A 152 -7.99 -14.20 8.50
CA VAL A 152 -6.67 -14.85 8.50
C VAL A 152 -6.01 -14.81 9.87
N LEU A 153 -6.30 -13.79 10.70
CA LEU A 153 -5.86 -13.72 12.08
C LEU A 153 -6.62 -14.72 12.97
N ASN A 154 -7.95 -14.80 12.85
CA ASN A 154 -8.77 -15.77 13.58
C ASN A 154 -8.38 -17.21 13.25
N ALA A 155 -8.04 -17.49 11.99
CA ALA A 155 -7.62 -18.81 11.54
C ALA A 155 -6.13 -19.13 11.80
N GLY A 156 -5.33 -18.17 12.26
CA GLY A 156 -3.89 -18.35 12.51
C GLY A 156 -3.09 -18.70 11.25
N VAL A 157 -3.46 -18.10 10.11
CA VAL A 157 -2.85 -18.37 8.78
C VAL A 157 -2.40 -17.09 8.08
N ALA A 158 -2.23 -15.99 8.80
CA ALA A 158 -1.92 -14.69 8.22
C ALA A 158 -0.57 -14.69 7.50
N ALA A 159 0.45 -15.32 8.08
CA ALA A 159 1.78 -15.44 7.47
C ALA A 159 1.75 -16.31 6.22
N GLN A 160 1.04 -17.45 6.26
CA GLN A 160 0.92 -18.35 5.10
C GLN A 160 0.20 -17.67 3.94
N CYS A 161 -0.94 -17.02 4.20
CA CYS A 161 -1.68 -16.29 3.19
C CYS A 161 -0.85 -15.17 2.57
N LEU A 162 -0.08 -14.43 3.39
CA LEU A 162 0.81 -13.40 2.89
C LEU A 162 1.95 -13.99 2.03
N ALA A 163 2.53 -15.12 2.43
CA ALA A 163 3.56 -15.80 1.64
C ALA A 163 3.02 -16.22 0.26
N ALA A 164 1.78 -16.73 0.18
CA ALA A 164 1.12 -17.04 -1.08
C ALA A 164 0.95 -15.78 -1.96
N VAL A 165 0.49 -14.67 -1.38
CA VAL A 165 0.38 -13.39 -2.09
C VAL A 165 1.73 -12.90 -2.62
N LEU A 166 2.80 -13.14 -1.85
CA LEU A 166 4.16 -12.68 -2.15
C LEU A 166 4.99 -13.64 -3.01
N ALA A 167 4.45 -14.81 -3.36
CA ALA A 167 5.15 -15.81 -4.14
C ALA A 167 5.78 -15.20 -5.42
N PRO A 168 7.01 -15.62 -5.81
CA PRO A 168 7.69 -15.06 -6.97
C PRO A 168 6.88 -15.13 -8.27
N ALA A 169 6.10 -16.20 -8.46
CA ALA A 169 5.21 -16.39 -9.60
C ALA A 169 4.19 -15.24 -9.76
N HIS A 170 3.76 -14.64 -8.65
CA HIS A 170 2.78 -13.55 -8.64
C HIS A 170 3.42 -12.17 -8.79
N GLY A 171 4.76 -12.07 -8.94
CA GLY A 171 5.46 -10.78 -9.01
C GLY A 171 4.98 -9.86 -10.13
N LYS A 172 4.76 -10.42 -11.34
CA LYS A 172 4.20 -9.67 -12.48
C LYS A 172 2.77 -9.20 -12.21
N LEU A 173 1.96 -10.07 -11.60
CA LEU A 173 0.59 -9.75 -11.24
C LEU A 173 0.56 -8.61 -10.21
N ARG A 174 1.34 -8.71 -9.12
CA ARG A 174 1.45 -7.64 -8.10
C ARG A 174 1.85 -6.29 -8.71
N ALA A 175 2.74 -6.28 -9.70
CA ALA A 175 3.16 -5.04 -10.37
C ALA A 175 2.03 -4.33 -11.15
N VAL A 176 0.94 -5.03 -11.50
CA VAL A 176 -0.27 -4.41 -12.08
C VAL A 176 -1.07 -3.66 -11.03
N PHE A 177 -1.09 -4.15 -9.79
CA PHE A 177 -1.93 -3.62 -8.70
C PHE A 177 -1.22 -2.56 -7.87
N TYR A 178 0.12 -2.54 -7.87
CA TYR A 178 0.93 -1.66 -7.02
C TYR A 178 1.84 -0.73 -7.83
N ARG A 179 1.95 0.52 -7.38
CA ARG A 179 2.94 1.45 -7.93
C ARG A 179 4.35 1.11 -7.44
N PRO A 180 5.41 1.50 -8.18
CA PRO A 180 6.78 1.36 -7.73
C PRO A 180 7.04 1.95 -6.33
N GLY A 181 7.78 1.20 -5.52
CA GLY A 181 8.05 1.52 -4.12
C GLY A 181 6.88 1.28 -3.17
N ALA A 182 5.86 0.53 -3.58
CA ALA A 182 4.85 -0.04 -2.68
C ALA A 182 5.48 -0.96 -1.64
N PHE A 183 4.75 -1.17 -0.53
CA PHE A 183 5.26 -2.01 0.57
C PHE A 183 5.41 -3.46 0.09
N LEU A 184 4.38 -4.00 -0.58
CA LEU A 184 4.37 -5.39 -1.08
C LEU A 184 5.33 -5.66 -2.24
N LEU A 185 6.03 -4.64 -2.74
CA LEU A 185 7.08 -4.79 -3.75
C LEU A 185 8.49 -4.68 -3.16
N ASP A 186 8.63 -4.37 -1.86
CA ASP A 186 9.91 -4.26 -1.16
C ASP A 186 10.20 -5.54 -0.38
N ALA A 187 11.20 -6.31 -0.84
CA ALA A 187 11.57 -7.60 -0.26
C ALA A 187 11.90 -7.54 1.24
N LYS A 188 12.54 -6.46 1.70
CA LYS A 188 12.93 -6.30 3.11
C LYS A 188 11.73 -5.96 3.98
N ALA A 189 10.84 -5.10 3.48
CA ALA A 189 9.63 -4.72 4.18
C ALA A 189 8.67 -5.93 4.32
N VAL A 190 8.51 -6.72 3.26
CA VAL A 190 7.65 -7.90 3.30
C VAL A 190 8.22 -9.03 4.15
N ALA A 191 9.53 -9.22 4.18
CA ALA A 191 10.16 -10.19 5.09
C ALA A 191 9.90 -9.82 6.55
N ALA A 192 9.97 -8.52 6.88
CA ALA A 192 9.64 -8.05 8.23
C ALA A 192 8.16 -8.29 8.57
N LEU A 193 7.23 -8.01 7.65
CA LEU A 193 5.80 -8.29 7.85
C LEU A 193 5.53 -9.80 8.00
N GLY A 194 6.13 -10.64 7.17
CA GLY A 194 5.96 -12.10 7.22
C GLY A 194 6.42 -12.70 8.54
N ALA A 195 7.60 -12.31 9.03
CA ALA A 195 8.10 -12.75 10.35
C ALA A 195 7.16 -12.30 11.48
N THR A 196 6.71 -11.06 11.44
CA THR A 196 5.79 -10.50 12.43
C THR A 196 4.43 -11.20 12.44
N LEU A 197 3.88 -11.58 11.28
CA LEU A 197 2.64 -12.36 11.23
C LEU A 197 2.85 -13.80 11.68
N HIS A 198 4.02 -14.38 11.41
CA HIS A 198 4.34 -15.75 11.83
C HIS A 198 4.39 -15.87 13.35
N ASP A 199 4.99 -14.88 14.01
CA ASP A 199 5.01 -14.81 15.48
C ASP A 199 3.60 -14.71 16.07
N LEU A 200 2.68 -14.00 15.40
CA LEU A 200 1.29 -13.93 15.82
C LEU A 200 0.56 -15.26 15.64
N ASP A 201 0.65 -15.86 14.45
CA ASP A 201 0.00 -17.14 14.13
C ASP A 201 0.39 -18.25 15.14
N ALA A 202 1.63 -18.22 15.64
CA ALA A 202 2.13 -19.22 16.58
C ALA A 202 1.74 -18.98 18.06
N ASN A 203 1.46 -17.73 18.46
CA ASN A 203 1.37 -17.35 19.88
C ASN A 203 0.03 -16.74 20.29
N VAL A 204 -0.84 -16.38 19.35
CA VAL A 204 -2.08 -15.65 19.62
C VAL A 204 -3.26 -16.33 18.97
N THR A 205 -4.35 -16.48 19.71
CA THR A 205 -5.64 -16.87 19.15
C THR A 205 -6.54 -15.65 19.11
N PHE A 206 -7.05 -15.33 17.92
CA PHE A 206 -7.95 -14.20 17.74
C PHE A 206 -9.40 -14.68 17.65
N SER A 207 -10.31 -13.92 18.28
CA SER A 207 -11.76 -14.10 18.19
C SER A 207 -12.39 -12.76 17.81
N LEU A 208 -12.06 -12.31 16.59
CA LEU A 208 -12.50 -11.02 16.04
C LEU A 208 -13.84 -11.19 15.32
N ALA A 209 -14.78 -10.28 15.55
CA ALA A 209 -16.09 -10.32 14.92
C ALA A 209 -15.98 -10.07 13.42
N ILE A 210 -16.73 -10.82 12.62
CA ILE A 210 -16.86 -10.54 11.17
C ILE A 210 -18.33 -10.27 10.84
N GLU A 211 -19.23 -11.18 11.18
CA GLU A 211 -20.66 -11.06 10.89
C GLU A 211 -21.39 -10.08 11.82
N THR A 212 -20.96 -9.96 13.06
CA THR A 212 -21.62 -9.08 14.05
C THR A 212 -21.14 -7.63 13.98
N ASP A 213 -20.09 -7.35 13.20
CA ASP A 213 -19.47 -6.02 13.08
C ASP A 213 -19.45 -5.49 11.63
N LEU A 214 -20.47 -5.86 10.85
CA LEU A 214 -20.60 -5.44 9.45
C LEU A 214 -20.61 -3.91 9.28
N ALA A 215 -21.10 -3.16 10.26
CA ALA A 215 -21.13 -1.70 10.21
C ALA A 215 -19.71 -1.09 10.21
N GLU A 216 -18.82 -1.56 11.09
CA GLU A 216 -17.43 -1.13 11.11
C GLU A 216 -16.70 -1.58 9.84
N LEU A 217 -16.88 -2.85 9.44
CA LEU A 217 -16.25 -3.39 8.23
C LEU A 217 -16.66 -2.63 6.97
N ASN A 218 -17.90 -2.16 6.87
CA ASN A 218 -18.39 -1.37 5.74
C ASN A 218 -18.09 0.13 5.83
N THR A 219 -17.49 0.61 6.92
CA THR A 219 -17.17 2.04 7.07
C THR A 219 -16.25 2.49 5.93
N PRO A 220 -16.56 3.58 5.20
CA PRO A 220 -15.71 4.03 4.11
C PRO A 220 -14.26 4.19 4.57
N PRO A 221 -13.27 3.70 3.79
CA PRO A 221 -11.89 3.74 4.23
C PRO A 221 -11.39 5.17 4.37
N PHE A 222 -11.00 5.54 5.59
CA PHE A 222 -10.30 6.79 5.86
C PHE A 222 -8.82 6.63 5.51
N TRP A 223 -8.45 6.78 4.23
CA TRP A 223 -7.06 6.66 3.80
C TRP A 223 -6.40 8.04 3.56
N PRO A 224 -5.14 8.27 4.00
CA PRO A 224 -4.32 7.46 4.92
C PRO A 224 -4.57 7.79 6.41
N LEU A 225 -4.66 6.77 7.28
CA LEU A 225 -4.79 6.93 8.74
C LEU A 225 -3.50 7.44 9.41
N ILE A 226 -2.32 7.07 8.89
CA ILE A 226 -1.08 7.79 9.21
C ILE A 226 -1.13 9.13 8.49
N LYS A 227 -1.56 10.17 9.21
CA LYS A 227 -1.55 11.55 8.74
C LYS A 227 -0.18 11.85 8.15
N GLU A 228 -0.16 12.28 6.89
CA GLU A 228 1.07 12.81 6.30
C GLU A 228 1.54 13.94 7.22
N ARG A 229 2.83 13.95 7.57
CA ARG A 229 3.38 15.08 8.32
C ARG A 229 3.06 16.30 7.45
N PRO A 230 2.38 17.35 7.98
CA PRO A 230 2.07 18.52 7.16
C PRO A 230 3.36 18.96 6.50
N GLN A 231 3.35 19.02 5.16
CA GLN A 231 4.50 19.52 4.40
C GLN A 231 4.86 20.87 5.04
N PRO A 232 6.13 21.09 5.42
CA PRO A 232 6.53 22.38 5.97
C PRO A 232 6.09 23.45 4.97
N ARG A 233 5.33 24.45 5.45
CA ARG A 233 4.88 25.54 4.59
C ARG A 233 6.13 26.10 3.90
N PRO A 234 6.09 26.36 2.58
CA PRO A 234 7.22 26.97 1.90
C PRO A 234 7.58 28.25 2.65
N SER A 235 8.86 28.42 2.95
CA SER A 235 9.32 29.60 3.67
C SER A 235 8.94 30.87 2.90
N PRO A 236 8.83 32.04 3.55
CA PRO A 236 8.56 33.30 2.86
C PRO A 236 9.50 33.55 1.67
N ALA A 237 10.76 33.11 1.78
CA ALA A 237 11.74 33.14 0.70
C ALA A 237 11.37 32.23 -0.49
N GLN A 238 10.88 31.01 -0.22
CA GLN A 238 10.41 30.09 -1.26
C GLN A 238 9.13 30.58 -1.94
N GLN A 239 8.25 31.27 -1.21
CA GLN A 239 7.05 31.89 -1.77
C GLN A 239 7.40 33.07 -2.69
N GLN A 240 8.33 33.94 -2.28
CA GLN A 240 8.82 35.03 -3.13
C GLN A 240 9.49 34.51 -4.40
N GLN A 241 10.28 33.43 -4.30
CA GLN A 241 10.95 32.84 -5.45
C GLN A 241 9.97 32.19 -6.43
N GLN A 242 8.88 31.59 -5.95
CA GLN A 242 7.79 31.09 -6.80
C GLN A 242 7.01 32.21 -7.47
N GLN A 243 6.73 33.33 -6.77
CA GLN A 243 6.09 34.49 -7.37
C GLN A 243 6.96 35.14 -8.45
N GLN A 244 8.26 35.28 -8.22
CA GLN A 244 9.19 35.80 -9.23
C GLN A 244 9.29 34.90 -10.46
N GLN A 245 9.28 33.56 -10.29
CA GLN A 245 9.28 32.64 -11.42
C GLN A 245 7.98 32.69 -12.23
N GLN A 246 6.82 32.93 -11.60
CA GLN A 246 5.55 33.11 -12.31
C GLN A 246 5.50 34.43 -13.08
N GLN A 247 6.09 35.50 -12.55
CA GLN A 247 6.17 36.79 -13.24
C GLN A 247 7.12 36.78 -14.44
N GLN A 248 8.13 35.90 -14.45
CA GLN A 248 9.05 35.74 -15.59
C GLN A 248 8.49 34.85 -16.71
N GLN A 249 7.36 34.18 -16.49
CA GLN A 249 6.69 33.34 -17.49
C GLN A 249 5.50 34.03 -18.16
N GLN A 250 5.18 35.26 -17.76
CA GLN A 250 4.22 36.15 -18.43
C GLN A 250 4.96 37.16 -19.30
#